data_AF-A0A966KYY0-F1
#
_entry.id   AF-A0A966KYY0-F1
#
_cell.length_a   1.000
_cell.length_b   1.000
_cell.length_c   1.000
_cell.angle_alpha   90.00
_cell.angle_beta   90.00
_cell.angle_gamma   90.00
#
_symmetry.space_group_name_H-M   'P 1'
#
loop_
_entity.id
_entity.type
_entity.pdbx_description
1 polymer ?
#
loop_
_entity_poly.entity_id
_entity_poly.type
_entity_poly.pdbx_seq_one_letter_code
_entity_poly.pdbx_strand_id
1 'polypeptide(L)'
;QASVGGSFSVDLQMPGVQQMDSIGGVNVSLSSGEASFAWSSHSMGAVPGSVGFGVQFQASNPDEPGLPSGWSLQAASSSEYQRIVVAEDGSVGLVSTNGMIVNYREGAGGAYTPVKLGSGENYTTGLAPVLIKNPDGTFAVVTKGSTSVFTLDAATKIAYLSSVTSDSSPMLGQSWTDGRLRSVSDPVSGRKIEFVYGGGDCPGPVSGFIAAPKGMLCRVKFWDGSTSALLYVDTPVGPSIGRLIDYPEARGEGAQVVDLAYDGAGRLARTRSPLVAAAAASGVVGADDEQFWTSVTYTPTGRVASITEQAPVAGATRCTRSYANEGSLTQVSDSCFGGP
;
A
#
# COMPACT_ATOMS: atom_id res chain seq x y z
N GLN A 1 35.75 -12.16 17.50
CA GLN A 1 35.86 -10.87 16.77
C GLN A 1 34.97 -9.91 17.53
N ALA A 2 35.54 -8.88 18.17
CA ALA A 2 34.78 -7.98 19.03
C ALA A 2 33.90 -7.06 18.17
N SER A 3 32.59 -7.06 18.42
CA SER A 3 31.63 -6.23 17.72
C SER A 3 31.76 -4.77 18.15
N VAL A 4 31.80 -3.87 17.18
CA VAL A 4 31.78 -2.41 17.31
C VAL A 4 30.59 -1.94 16.48
N GLY A 5 29.83 -0.94 16.88
CA GLY A 5 28.79 -0.42 15.97
C GLY A 5 28.51 1.06 16.10
N GLY A 6 27.44 1.54 15.43
CA GLY A 6 27.06 2.96 15.41
C GLY A 6 25.57 3.29 15.64
N SER A 7 25.36 4.51 16.15
CA SER A 7 24.08 5.22 16.16
C SER A 7 24.10 6.38 15.17
N PHE A 8 22.93 6.83 14.74
CA PHE A 8 22.81 8.06 13.95
C PHE A 8 21.56 8.85 14.35
N SER A 9 21.62 10.16 14.16
CA SER A 9 20.53 11.10 14.45
C SER A 9 19.99 11.70 13.15
N VAL A 10 18.68 11.81 13.05
CA VAL A 10 18.00 12.43 11.90
C VAL A 10 17.24 13.67 12.35
N ASP A 11 17.55 14.80 11.72
CA ASP A 11 16.83 16.08 11.90
C ASP A 11 15.53 16.09 11.10
N LEU A 12 14.41 16.23 11.80
CA LEU A 12 13.07 16.22 11.24
C LEU A 12 12.62 17.59 10.70
N GLN A 13 13.45 18.62 10.79
CA GLN A 13 13.12 19.97 10.33
C GLN A 13 13.28 20.16 8.81
N MET A 14 13.83 19.20 8.07
CA MET A 14 13.92 19.30 6.59
C MET A 14 12.54 19.14 5.96
N PRO A 15 11.92 20.22 5.43
CA PRO A 15 10.61 20.14 4.82
C PRO A 15 10.73 19.34 3.51
N GLY A 16 9.94 18.27 3.38
CA GLY A 16 9.79 17.55 2.11
C GLY A 16 10.66 16.30 1.91
N VAL A 17 11.47 15.88 2.90
CA VAL A 17 12.19 14.59 2.85
C VAL A 17 11.81 13.75 4.06
N GLN A 18 10.91 12.79 3.86
CA GLN A 18 10.63 11.75 4.85
C GLN A 18 11.68 10.65 4.70
N GLN A 19 12.67 10.62 5.60
CA GLN A 19 13.59 9.48 5.66
C GLN A 19 12.86 8.26 6.22
N MET A 20 13.08 7.12 5.57
CA MET A 20 12.57 5.82 6.00
C MET A 20 13.74 4.95 6.44
N ASP A 21 13.52 4.23 7.53
CA ASP A 21 14.38 3.14 7.95
C ASP A 21 13.65 1.81 7.75
N SER A 22 14.34 0.77 7.27
CA SER A 22 13.72 -0.49 6.87
C SER A 22 14.43 -1.68 7.52
N ILE A 23 13.65 -2.53 8.18
CA ILE A 23 14.18 -3.69 8.89
C ILE A 23 13.11 -4.79 9.00
N GLY A 24 13.51 -6.04 8.71
CA GLY A 24 12.60 -7.20 8.80
C GLY A 24 11.31 -7.10 7.97
N GLY A 25 11.32 -6.32 6.88
CA GLY A 25 10.15 -6.09 6.01
C GLY A 25 9.19 -4.99 6.49
N VAL A 26 9.52 -4.29 7.57
CA VAL A 26 8.76 -3.13 8.07
C VAL A 26 9.59 -1.87 7.84
N ASN A 27 8.94 -0.81 7.36
CA ASN A 27 9.53 0.51 7.24
C ASN A 27 9.04 1.39 8.38
N VAL A 28 9.91 2.28 8.87
CA VAL A 28 9.59 3.30 9.88
C VAL A 28 9.86 4.66 9.28
N SER A 29 8.85 5.51 9.24
CA SER A 29 9.06 6.92 8.93
C SER A 29 9.73 7.58 10.12
N LEU A 30 10.95 8.08 9.95
CA LEU A 30 11.72 8.67 11.04
C LEU A 30 11.10 9.99 11.54
N SER A 31 10.34 10.70 10.70
CA SER A 31 9.67 11.95 11.08
C SER A 31 8.38 11.76 11.87
N SER A 32 7.58 10.77 11.51
CA SER A 32 6.29 10.50 12.17
C SER A 32 6.39 9.44 13.26
N GLY A 33 7.39 8.56 13.18
CA GLY A 33 7.49 7.33 13.97
C GLY A 33 6.47 6.27 13.55
N GLU A 34 5.83 6.42 12.39
CA GLU A 34 4.80 5.49 11.91
C GLU A 34 5.42 4.27 11.19
N ALA A 35 4.88 3.09 11.47
CA ALA A 35 5.22 1.85 10.76
C ALA A 35 4.44 1.75 9.45
N SER A 36 5.12 1.30 8.40
CA SER A 36 4.50 0.92 7.14
C SER A 36 5.04 -0.41 6.63
N PHE A 37 4.22 -1.11 5.86
CA PHE A 37 4.56 -2.38 5.23
C PHE A 37 4.08 -2.33 3.78
N ALA A 38 4.88 -2.88 2.86
CA ALA A 38 4.51 -2.95 1.46
C ALA A 38 4.81 -4.36 0.93
N TRP A 39 3.89 -4.87 0.11
CA TRP A 39 4.04 -6.14 -0.57
C TRP A 39 3.55 -5.99 -1.99
N SER A 40 4.20 -6.71 -2.91
CA SER A 40 3.82 -6.77 -4.31
C SER A 40 3.72 -8.23 -4.73
N SER A 41 2.73 -8.54 -5.56
CA SER A 41 2.66 -9.79 -6.30
C SER A 41 3.76 -9.86 -7.35
N HIS A 42 3.94 -11.02 -7.94
CA HIS A 42 4.56 -11.12 -9.26
C HIS A 42 3.80 -10.27 -10.29
N SER A 43 4.45 -10.06 -11.44
CA SER A 43 3.93 -9.19 -12.50
C SER A 43 4.05 -9.86 -13.85
N MET A 44 3.16 -9.47 -14.75
CA MET A 44 3.00 -10.04 -16.08
C MET A 44 3.32 -9.00 -17.15
N GLY A 45 4.02 -9.39 -18.20
CA GLY A 45 4.25 -8.49 -19.34
C GLY A 45 2.97 -8.20 -20.12
N ALA A 46 2.65 -6.92 -20.29
CA ALA A 46 1.64 -6.41 -21.22
C ALA A 46 2.28 -5.43 -22.21
N VAL A 47 1.56 -5.07 -23.28
CA VAL A 47 2.09 -4.11 -24.28
C VAL A 47 2.42 -2.74 -23.66
N PRO A 48 1.58 -2.16 -22.77
CA PRO A 48 1.89 -0.87 -22.14
C PRO A 48 2.94 -0.95 -21.01
N GLY A 49 3.35 -2.14 -20.57
CA GLY A 49 4.25 -2.32 -19.43
C GLY A 49 3.94 -3.57 -18.60
N SER A 50 4.45 -3.62 -17.37
CA SER A 50 4.19 -4.75 -16.47
C SER A 50 2.87 -4.57 -15.71
N VAL A 51 2.11 -5.66 -15.56
CA VAL A 51 0.84 -5.70 -14.84
C VAL A 51 0.96 -6.60 -13.63
N GLY A 52 0.85 -6.00 -12.45
CA GLY A 52 0.78 -6.67 -11.17
C GLY A 52 0.00 -5.81 -10.19
N PHE A 53 0.00 -6.20 -8.92
CA PHE A 53 -0.56 -5.37 -7.86
C PHE A 53 0.28 -5.49 -6.59
N GLY A 54 0.12 -4.54 -5.72
CA GLY A 54 0.64 -4.56 -4.37
C GLY A 54 -0.37 -4.02 -3.39
N VAL A 55 -0.10 -4.22 -2.12
CA VAL A 55 -0.83 -3.62 -1.03
C VAL A 55 0.15 -2.97 -0.08
N GLN A 56 -0.22 -1.81 0.44
CA GLN A 56 0.58 -1.07 1.41
C GLN A 56 -0.24 -0.84 2.67
N PHE A 57 0.35 -1.16 3.81
CA PHE A 57 -0.18 -0.83 5.12
C PHE A 57 0.52 0.40 5.69
N GLN A 58 -0.27 1.33 6.20
CA GLN A 58 0.14 2.43 7.06
C GLN A 58 -1.10 2.83 7.86
N ALA A 59 -1.00 3.00 9.18
CA ALA A 59 -2.19 3.23 10.01
C ALA A 59 -2.94 4.53 9.65
N SER A 60 -2.23 5.52 9.09
CA SER A 60 -2.77 6.78 8.60
C SER A 60 -3.32 6.72 7.17
N ASN A 61 -3.24 5.59 6.48
CA ASN A 61 -3.88 5.43 5.18
C ASN A 61 -5.40 5.65 5.34
N PRO A 62 -6.02 6.46 4.47
CA PRO A 62 -7.45 6.62 4.47
C PRO A 62 -8.13 5.30 4.11
N ASP A 63 -9.34 5.10 4.63
CA ASP A 63 -10.14 3.92 4.31
C ASP A 63 -10.46 3.87 2.80
N GLU A 64 -10.21 2.72 2.18
CA GLU A 64 -10.48 2.48 0.76
C GLU A 64 -11.44 1.30 0.58
N PRO A 65 -12.48 1.43 -0.27
CA PRO A 65 -13.32 0.29 -0.62
C PRO A 65 -12.50 -0.85 -1.18
N GLY A 66 -12.64 -2.04 -0.58
CA GLY A 66 -11.91 -3.22 -1.05
C GLY A 66 -10.80 -3.68 -0.12
N LEU A 67 -10.40 -2.90 0.88
CA LEU A 67 -9.35 -3.27 1.83
C LEU A 67 -9.73 -2.84 3.26
N PRO A 68 -9.15 -3.48 4.29
CA PRO A 68 -9.31 -3.01 5.67
C PRO A 68 -8.73 -1.61 5.89
N SER A 69 -9.12 -0.97 6.99
CA SER A 69 -8.52 0.29 7.42
C SER A 69 -6.99 0.18 7.53
N GLY A 70 -6.29 1.24 7.12
CA GLY A 70 -4.83 1.29 7.05
C GLY A 70 -4.22 0.62 5.82
N TRP A 71 -4.99 -0.09 4.99
CA TRP A 71 -4.49 -0.72 3.76
C TRP A 71 -4.90 0.05 2.51
N SER A 72 -3.97 0.18 1.56
CA SER A 72 -4.21 0.75 0.24
C SER A 72 -3.79 -0.21 -0.87
N LEU A 73 -4.51 -0.15 -2.01
CA LEU A 73 -4.24 -0.99 -3.18
C LEU A 73 -3.34 -0.24 -4.17
N GLN A 74 -2.24 -0.86 -4.57
CA GLN A 74 -1.34 -0.38 -5.61
C GLN A 74 -1.44 -1.29 -6.83
N ALA A 75 -2.39 -1.04 -7.74
CA ALA A 75 -2.52 -1.81 -8.97
C ALA A 75 -1.78 -1.14 -10.13
N ALA A 76 -1.31 -1.93 -11.09
CA ALA A 76 -0.73 -1.42 -12.32
C ALA A 76 -1.70 -0.47 -13.04
N SER A 77 -1.20 0.73 -13.37
CA SER A 77 -1.95 1.80 -14.00
C SER A 77 -1.08 2.52 -15.01
N SER A 78 -1.67 2.98 -16.11
CA SER A 78 -1.03 3.93 -17.03
C SER A 78 -1.30 5.39 -16.64
N SER A 79 -2.05 5.63 -15.56
CA SER A 79 -2.23 6.96 -14.99
C SER A 79 -1.23 7.20 -13.86
N GLU A 80 -0.70 8.43 -13.81
CA GLU A 80 0.08 8.93 -12.68
C GLU A 80 -0.81 9.28 -11.47
N TYR A 81 -2.14 9.20 -11.64
CA TYR A 81 -3.14 9.57 -10.65
C TYR A 81 -4.01 8.38 -10.28
N GLN A 82 -4.32 8.28 -8.99
CA GLN A 82 -5.08 7.16 -8.43
C GLN A 82 -6.56 7.52 -8.29
N ARG A 83 -6.86 8.70 -7.76
CA ARG A 83 -8.22 9.15 -7.49
C ARG A 83 -8.34 10.67 -7.40
N ILE A 84 -9.57 11.13 -7.37
CA ILE A 84 -9.94 12.50 -7.07
C ILE A 84 -10.83 12.50 -5.83
N VAL A 85 -10.55 13.37 -4.85
CA VAL A 85 -11.38 13.57 -3.67
C VAL A 85 -12.11 14.89 -3.82
N VAL A 86 -13.44 14.87 -3.74
CA VAL A 86 -14.28 16.08 -3.80
C VAL A 86 -14.70 16.45 -2.39
N ALA A 87 -14.27 17.61 -1.93
CA ALA A 87 -14.63 18.14 -0.62
C ALA A 87 -16.02 18.81 -0.63
N GLU A 88 -16.61 18.98 0.55
CA GLU A 88 -17.93 19.61 0.70
C GLU A 88 -17.96 21.08 0.26
N ASP A 89 -16.83 21.78 0.37
CA ASP A 89 -16.66 23.16 -0.07
C ASP A 89 -16.48 23.30 -1.59
N GLY A 90 -16.57 22.20 -2.34
CA GLY A 90 -16.38 22.14 -3.79
C GLY A 90 -14.92 22.14 -4.22
N SER A 91 -13.96 22.17 -3.30
CA SER A 91 -12.56 21.95 -3.63
C SER A 91 -12.31 20.49 -4.01
N VAL A 92 -11.29 20.29 -4.83
CA VAL A 92 -10.99 18.97 -5.40
C VAL A 92 -9.52 18.66 -5.21
N GLY A 93 -9.22 17.53 -4.56
CA GLY A 93 -7.87 17.01 -4.40
C GLY A 93 -7.59 15.90 -5.41
N LEU A 94 -6.64 16.11 -6.32
CA LEU A 94 -6.13 15.09 -7.22
C LEU A 94 -4.99 14.33 -6.52
N VAL A 95 -5.16 13.03 -6.30
CA VAL A 95 -4.21 12.18 -5.60
C VAL A 95 -3.38 11.39 -6.60
N SER A 96 -2.07 11.64 -6.61
CA SER A 96 -1.08 10.93 -7.42
C SER A 96 -0.77 9.54 -6.84
N THR A 97 -0.25 8.64 -7.66
CA THR A 97 0.16 7.27 -7.25
C THR A 97 1.28 7.26 -6.20
N ASN A 98 2.04 8.35 -6.08
CA ASN A 98 3.05 8.54 -5.04
C ASN A 98 2.51 9.23 -3.77
N GLY A 99 1.18 9.38 -3.64
CA GLY A 99 0.53 10.00 -2.49
C GLY A 99 0.54 11.53 -2.47
N MET A 100 1.19 12.21 -3.44
CA MET A 100 1.10 13.66 -3.54
C MET A 100 -0.32 14.09 -3.89
N ILE A 101 -0.78 15.19 -3.27
CA ILE A 101 -2.10 15.75 -3.52
C ILE A 101 -1.94 17.14 -4.14
N VAL A 102 -2.59 17.36 -5.29
CA VAL A 102 -2.73 18.68 -5.90
C VAL A 102 -4.17 19.15 -5.69
N ASN A 103 -4.34 20.30 -5.04
CA ASN A 103 -5.65 20.85 -4.74
C ASN A 103 -6.11 21.82 -5.83
N TYR A 104 -7.41 21.81 -6.11
CA TYR A 104 -8.05 22.62 -7.12
C TYR A 104 -9.32 23.29 -6.59
N ARG A 105 -9.69 24.40 -7.22
CA ARG A 105 -11.00 25.04 -7.07
C ARG A 105 -11.71 25.11 -8.42
N GLU A 106 -13.02 25.00 -8.37
CA GLU A 106 -13.86 25.12 -9.57
C GLU A 106 -13.77 26.55 -10.13
N GLY A 107 -13.43 26.65 -11.40
CA GLY A 107 -13.42 27.87 -12.18
C GLY A 107 -14.59 27.93 -13.16
N ALA A 108 -14.53 28.86 -14.11
CA ALA A 108 -15.58 28.99 -15.13
C ALA A 108 -15.63 27.76 -16.07
N GLY A 109 -16.85 27.35 -16.44
CA GLY A 109 -17.05 26.33 -17.48
C GLY A 109 -16.65 24.90 -17.09
N GLY A 110 -16.56 24.57 -15.79
CA GLY A 110 -16.19 23.23 -15.30
C GLY A 110 -14.69 22.95 -15.30
N ALA A 111 -13.85 23.93 -15.68
CA ALA A 111 -12.40 23.84 -15.54
C ALA A 111 -11.98 24.09 -14.09
N TYR A 112 -10.97 23.36 -13.62
CA TYR A 112 -10.46 23.47 -12.27
C TYR A 112 -9.11 24.17 -12.26
N THR A 113 -8.96 25.16 -11.39
CA THR A 113 -7.71 25.93 -11.24
C THR A 113 -6.93 25.38 -10.04
N PRO A 114 -5.65 25.00 -10.20
CA PRO A 114 -4.84 24.51 -9.09
C PRO A 114 -4.59 25.63 -8.08
N VAL A 115 -4.53 25.30 -6.79
CA VAL A 115 -4.31 26.26 -5.69
C VAL A 115 -3.11 25.88 -4.83
N LYS A 116 -2.42 26.89 -4.31
CA LYS A 116 -1.31 26.75 -3.37
C LYS A 116 -1.82 26.34 -1.99
N LEU A 117 -1.23 25.27 -1.46
CA LEU A 117 -1.36 24.91 -0.04
C LEU A 117 -0.87 26.06 0.85
N GLY A 118 -1.66 26.42 1.86
CA GLY A 118 -1.32 27.44 2.86
C GLY A 118 -1.80 28.86 2.55
N SER A 119 -1.87 29.28 1.28
CA SER A 119 -2.37 30.62 0.91
C SER A 119 -3.73 30.61 0.18
N GLY A 120 -4.14 29.47 -0.40
CA GLY A 120 -5.38 29.37 -1.18
C GLY A 120 -5.35 30.13 -2.52
N GLU A 121 -4.20 30.73 -2.87
CA GLU A 121 -4.00 31.44 -4.13
C GLU A 121 -3.85 30.47 -5.30
N ASN A 122 -4.17 30.93 -6.51
CA ASN A 122 -3.99 30.13 -7.72
C ASN A 122 -2.51 29.79 -7.97
N TYR A 123 -2.25 28.55 -8.40
CA TYR A 123 -0.94 28.06 -8.78
C TYR A 123 -0.73 28.25 -10.30
N THR A 124 0.04 29.27 -10.68
CA THR A 124 0.15 29.72 -12.08
C THR A 124 1.40 29.23 -12.83
N THR A 125 2.17 28.30 -12.26
CA THR A 125 3.44 27.84 -12.85
C THR A 125 3.27 26.90 -14.05
N GLY A 126 2.05 26.46 -14.34
CA GLY A 126 1.74 25.57 -15.48
C GLY A 126 2.22 24.13 -15.32
N LEU A 127 2.70 23.74 -14.12
CA LEU A 127 3.20 22.40 -13.83
C LEU A 127 2.10 21.43 -13.36
N ALA A 128 0.95 21.95 -12.93
CA ALA A 128 -0.19 21.12 -12.55
C ALA A 128 -0.93 20.63 -13.81
N PRO A 129 -1.43 19.39 -13.82
CA PRO A 129 -2.23 18.89 -14.93
C PRO A 129 -3.53 19.69 -15.08
N VAL A 130 -4.13 19.63 -16.27
CA VAL A 130 -5.42 20.26 -16.51
C VAL A 130 -6.51 19.34 -15.98
N LEU A 131 -7.32 19.82 -15.04
CA LEU A 131 -8.47 19.12 -14.50
C LEU A 131 -9.77 19.77 -15.00
N ILE A 132 -10.67 18.96 -15.56
CA ILE A 132 -11.96 19.40 -16.11
C ILE A 132 -13.04 18.47 -15.58
N LYS A 133 -14.18 19.01 -15.16
CA LYS A 133 -15.40 18.23 -14.92
C LYS A 133 -16.25 18.24 -16.18
N ASN A 134 -16.48 17.05 -16.72
CA ASN A 134 -17.24 16.84 -17.93
C ASN A 134 -18.76 17.01 -17.65
N PRO A 135 -19.56 17.31 -18.68
CA PRO A 135 -21.01 17.45 -18.54
C PRO A 135 -21.72 16.18 -18.05
N ASP A 136 -21.14 15.01 -18.26
CA ASP A 136 -21.65 13.72 -17.76
C ASP A 136 -21.33 13.47 -16.28
N GLY A 137 -20.66 14.41 -15.60
CA GLY A 137 -20.29 14.33 -14.19
C GLY A 137 -18.95 13.61 -13.93
N THR A 138 -18.27 13.12 -14.96
CA THR A 138 -16.90 12.58 -14.83
C THR A 138 -15.87 13.70 -14.73
N PHE A 139 -14.66 13.37 -14.30
CA PHE A 139 -13.52 14.29 -14.29
C PHE A 139 -12.47 13.81 -15.29
N ALA A 140 -11.95 14.71 -16.11
CA ALA A 140 -10.81 14.46 -16.99
C ALA A 140 -9.56 15.16 -16.46
N VAL A 141 -8.47 14.41 -16.32
CA VAL A 141 -7.13 14.90 -16.02
C VAL A 141 -6.29 14.75 -17.28
N VAL A 142 -5.92 15.87 -17.88
CA VAL A 142 -5.13 15.92 -19.11
C VAL A 142 -3.69 16.30 -18.77
N THR A 143 -2.77 15.42 -19.15
CA THR A 143 -1.33 15.66 -19.12
C THR A 143 -0.80 15.82 -20.55
N LYS A 144 0.51 16.04 -20.71
CA LYS A 144 1.13 16.08 -22.04
C LYS A 144 1.02 14.75 -22.81
N GLY A 145 0.95 13.62 -22.10
CA GLY A 145 1.05 12.28 -22.71
C GLY A 145 -0.23 11.45 -22.64
N SER A 146 -1.20 11.82 -21.81
CA SER A 146 -2.41 11.03 -21.59
C SER A 146 -3.57 11.85 -21.05
N THR A 147 -4.77 11.33 -21.26
CA THR A 147 -6.01 11.77 -20.60
C THR A 147 -6.52 10.66 -19.69
N SER A 148 -6.65 10.95 -18.40
CA SER A 148 -7.26 10.05 -17.42
C SER A 148 -8.66 10.53 -17.10
N VAL A 149 -9.66 9.65 -17.19
CA VAL A 149 -11.06 9.96 -16.81
C VAL A 149 -11.36 9.28 -15.49
N PHE A 150 -12.07 9.98 -14.60
CA PHE A 150 -12.47 9.52 -13.28
C PHE A 150 -13.98 9.63 -13.12
N THR A 151 -14.60 8.59 -12.56
CA THR A 151 -16.04 8.55 -12.30
C THR A 151 -16.31 8.73 -10.82
N LEU A 152 -17.13 9.74 -10.47
CA LEU A 152 -17.46 10.06 -9.09
C LEU A 152 -18.38 9.00 -8.47
N ASP A 153 -17.96 8.45 -7.35
CA ASP A 153 -18.85 7.73 -6.44
C ASP A 153 -19.55 8.75 -5.53
N ALA A 154 -20.86 8.87 -5.70
CA ALA A 154 -21.66 9.85 -4.99
C ALA A 154 -21.71 9.62 -3.46
N ALA A 155 -21.51 8.37 -3.01
CA ALA A 155 -21.57 7.98 -1.61
C ALA A 155 -20.27 8.33 -0.87
N THR A 156 -19.11 8.11 -1.51
CA THR A 156 -17.80 8.37 -0.89
C THR A 156 -17.22 9.73 -1.23
N LYS A 157 -17.78 10.45 -2.21
CA LYS A 157 -17.23 11.69 -2.78
C LYS A 157 -15.82 11.51 -3.37
N ILE A 158 -15.46 10.27 -3.71
CA ILE A 158 -14.22 9.92 -4.37
C ILE A 158 -14.53 9.56 -5.82
N ALA A 159 -13.80 10.14 -6.77
CA ALA A 159 -13.84 9.69 -8.15
C ALA A 159 -12.67 8.75 -8.45
N TYR A 160 -12.99 7.57 -8.98
CA TYR A 160 -12.05 6.50 -9.29
C TYR A 160 -11.72 6.49 -10.78
N LEU A 161 -10.48 6.12 -11.11
CA LEU A 161 -9.97 6.09 -12.48
C LEU A 161 -10.81 5.15 -13.35
N SER A 162 -11.55 5.65 -14.33
CA SER A 162 -12.37 4.84 -15.24
C SER A 162 -11.64 4.47 -16.53
N SER A 163 -10.76 5.34 -17.03
CA SER A 163 -10.00 5.06 -18.25
C SER A 163 -8.77 5.93 -18.38
N VAL A 164 -7.77 5.45 -19.12
CA VAL A 164 -6.62 6.23 -19.56
C VAL A 164 -6.50 6.10 -21.07
N THR A 165 -6.37 7.22 -21.76
CA THR A 165 -6.15 7.25 -23.21
C THR A 165 -4.91 8.07 -23.54
N SER A 166 -4.29 7.77 -24.68
CA SER A 166 -3.14 8.50 -25.22
C SER A 166 -3.18 8.42 -26.73
N ASP A 167 -2.74 9.48 -27.40
CA ASP A 167 -2.73 9.57 -28.86
C ASP A 167 -1.58 8.75 -29.48
N SER A 168 -0.55 8.40 -28.70
CA SER A 168 0.70 7.84 -29.21
C SER A 168 1.04 6.45 -28.69
N SER A 169 0.31 5.91 -27.72
CA SER A 169 0.65 4.63 -27.09
C SER A 169 -0.56 3.92 -26.49
N PRO A 170 -0.60 2.57 -26.50
CA PRO A 170 -1.62 1.81 -25.81
C PRO A 170 -1.53 2.04 -24.30
N MET A 171 -2.68 2.09 -23.62
CA MET A 171 -2.80 2.35 -22.18
C MET A 171 -3.55 1.21 -21.50
N LEU A 172 -3.11 0.82 -20.29
CA LEU A 172 -3.82 -0.21 -19.53
C LEU A 172 -5.27 0.23 -19.26
N GLY A 173 -6.21 -0.67 -19.54
CA GLY A 173 -7.60 -0.49 -19.15
C GLY A 173 -7.78 -0.87 -17.69
N GLN A 174 -8.59 -0.11 -16.95
CA GLN A 174 -9.03 -0.48 -15.61
C GLN A 174 -10.56 -0.46 -15.55
N SER A 175 -11.15 -1.41 -14.84
CA SER A 175 -12.59 -1.42 -14.57
C SER A 175 -12.85 -1.36 -13.08
N TRP A 176 -13.81 -0.54 -12.67
CA TRP A 176 -14.13 -0.31 -11.25
C TRP A 176 -15.62 -0.50 -11.00
N THR A 177 -15.99 -0.93 -9.79
CA THR A 177 -17.40 -1.03 -9.36
C THR A 177 -17.46 -0.75 -7.86
N ASP A 178 -18.29 0.21 -7.45
CA ASP A 178 -18.45 0.63 -6.05
C ASP A 178 -17.10 0.97 -5.37
N GLY A 179 -16.25 1.71 -6.10
CA GLY A 179 -14.91 2.08 -5.65
C GLY A 179 -13.87 0.95 -5.60
N ARG A 180 -14.22 -0.25 -6.06
CA ARG A 180 -13.32 -1.42 -6.09
C ARG A 180 -12.83 -1.72 -7.50
N LEU A 181 -11.52 -1.90 -7.67
CA LEU A 181 -10.91 -2.32 -8.94
C LEU A 181 -11.34 -3.75 -9.25
N ARG A 182 -11.87 -4.02 -10.44
CA ARG A 182 -12.30 -5.35 -10.89
C ARG A 182 -11.31 -6.01 -11.82
N SER A 183 -10.68 -5.23 -12.69
CA SER A 183 -9.67 -5.75 -13.61
C SER A 183 -8.69 -4.69 -14.07
N VAL A 184 -7.48 -5.13 -14.41
CA VAL A 184 -6.54 -4.37 -15.25
C VAL A 184 -6.33 -5.17 -16.53
N SER A 185 -6.48 -4.54 -17.70
CA SER A 185 -6.43 -5.19 -19.01
C SER A 185 -5.38 -4.59 -19.93
N ASP A 186 -4.68 -5.46 -20.66
CA ASP A 186 -3.87 -5.09 -21.81
C ASP A 186 -4.80 -4.79 -23.01
N PRO A 187 -4.83 -3.54 -23.52
CA PRO A 187 -5.75 -3.15 -24.58
C PRO A 187 -5.43 -3.83 -25.92
N VAL A 188 -4.22 -4.34 -26.12
CA VAL A 188 -3.79 -4.93 -27.40
C VAL A 188 -4.12 -6.41 -27.45
N SER A 189 -3.79 -7.16 -26.39
CA SER A 189 -4.03 -8.61 -26.33
C SER A 189 -5.41 -8.98 -25.78
N GLY A 190 -6.11 -8.05 -25.12
CA GLY A 190 -7.37 -8.31 -24.42
C GLY A 190 -7.22 -9.14 -23.14
N ARG A 191 -5.99 -9.48 -22.75
CA ARG A 191 -5.69 -10.20 -21.50
C ARG A 191 -5.95 -9.29 -20.30
N LYS A 192 -6.39 -9.88 -19.18
CA LYS A 192 -6.70 -9.13 -17.97
C LYS A 192 -6.33 -9.90 -16.69
N ILE A 193 -5.92 -9.15 -15.67
CA ILE A 193 -5.91 -9.63 -14.29
C ILE A 193 -7.26 -9.29 -13.66
N GLU A 194 -7.77 -10.16 -12.78
CA GLU A 194 -9.09 -10.00 -12.15
C GLU A 194 -8.97 -9.95 -10.62
N PHE A 195 -9.67 -9.01 -10.00
CA PHE A 195 -9.69 -8.79 -8.55
C PHE A 195 -11.00 -9.32 -7.97
N VAL A 196 -10.89 -10.29 -7.06
CA VAL A 196 -12.01 -10.98 -6.42
C VAL A 196 -12.12 -10.54 -4.97
N TYR A 197 -13.34 -10.21 -4.55
CA TYR A 197 -13.64 -9.68 -3.22
C TYR A 197 -14.53 -10.63 -2.42
N GLY A 198 -14.51 -10.51 -1.09
CA GLY A 198 -15.31 -11.28 -0.14
C GLY A 198 -16.78 -11.32 -0.53
N GLY A 199 -17.37 -12.52 -0.47
CA GLY A 199 -18.68 -12.83 -1.06
C GLY A 199 -18.60 -13.37 -2.50
N GLY A 200 -17.42 -13.40 -3.11
CA GLY A 200 -17.13 -14.07 -4.39
C GLY A 200 -16.32 -15.37 -4.21
N ASP A 201 -15.57 -15.74 -5.25
CA ASP A 201 -14.69 -16.92 -5.29
C ASP A 201 -13.38 -16.70 -4.52
N CYS A 202 -13.51 -16.54 -3.20
CA CYS A 202 -12.39 -16.40 -2.28
C CYS A 202 -11.86 -17.76 -1.82
N PRO A 203 -10.56 -17.86 -1.48
CA PRO A 203 -10.05 -19.01 -0.74
C PRO A 203 -10.87 -19.21 0.55
N GLY A 204 -11.18 -20.47 0.86
CA GLY A 204 -11.80 -20.81 2.14
C GLY A 204 -10.86 -20.48 3.32
N PRO A 205 -11.41 -20.19 4.51
CA PRO A 205 -10.59 -19.96 5.68
C PRO A 205 -9.77 -21.20 6.03
N VAL A 206 -8.51 -20.99 6.41
CA VAL A 206 -7.63 -22.02 6.98
C VAL A 206 -7.44 -21.73 8.47
N SER A 207 -6.95 -22.71 9.24
CA SER A 207 -6.76 -22.55 10.68
C SER A 207 -5.96 -21.27 11.01
N GLY A 208 -6.45 -20.49 11.98
CA GLY A 208 -5.87 -19.19 12.36
C GLY A 208 -6.33 -18.00 11.52
N PHE A 209 -7.14 -18.21 10.48
CA PHE A 209 -7.68 -17.15 9.61
C PHE A 209 -9.21 -17.19 9.56
N ILE A 210 -9.80 -16.05 9.27
CA ILE A 210 -11.24 -15.88 9.04
C ILE A 210 -11.53 -15.78 7.55
N ALA A 211 -12.80 -15.98 7.19
CA ALA A 211 -13.26 -15.74 5.83
C ALA A 211 -13.08 -14.26 5.46
N ALA A 212 -12.71 -13.99 4.21
CA ALA A 212 -12.58 -12.62 3.72
C ALA A 212 -13.91 -11.86 3.92
N PRO A 213 -13.94 -10.76 4.68
CA PRO A 213 -15.15 -9.99 4.90
C PRO A 213 -15.76 -9.52 3.58
N LYS A 214 -17.09 -9.39 3.54
CA LYS A 214 -17.80 -9.02 2.31
C LYS A 214 -17.23 -7.71 1.74
N GLY A 215 -16.83 -7.76 0.47
CA GLY A 215 -16.28 -6.60 -0.21
C GLY A 215 -14.80 -6.31 0.05
N MET A 216 -14.06 -7.19 0.75
CA MET A 216 -12.61 -7.08 0.93
C MET A 216 -11.84 -7.97 -0.06
N LEU A 217 -10.73 -7.49 -0.63
CA LEU A 217 -9.96 -8.18 -1.66
C LEU A 217 -9.42 -9.50 -1.11
N CYS A 218 -9.72 -10.62 -1.76
CA CYS A 218 -9.35 -11.94 -1.24
C CYS A 218 -8.50 -12.75 -2.22
N ARG A 219 -8.56 -12.42 -3.52
CA ARG A 219 -7.82 -13.11 -4.56
C ARG A 219 -7.61 -12.22 -5.78
N VAL A 220 -6.47 -12.36 -6.43
CA VAL A 220 -6.22 -11.83 -7.77
C VAL A 220 -5.89 -12.98 -8.70
N LYS A 221 -6.51 -13.02 -9.88
CA LYS A 221 -6.29 -14.03 -10.91
C LYS A 221 -5.53 -13.41 -12.07
N PHE A 222 -4.45 -14.03 -12.50
CA PHE A 222 -3.67 -13.57 -13.66
C PHE A 222 -4.05 -14.36 -14.91
N TRP A 223 -3.76 -13.80 -16.08
CA TRP A 223 -4.18 -14.36 -17.36
C TRP A 223 -3.42 -15.63 -17.78
N ASP A 224 -2.32 -15.97 -17.11
CA ASP A 224 -1.58 -17.22 -17.30
C ASP A 224 -2.07 -18.35 -16.36
N GLY A 225 -3.05 -18.06 -15.50
CA GLY A 225 -3.60 -18.99 -14.52
C GLY A 225 -2.92 -18.94 -13.15
N SER A 226 -1.86 -18.15 -12.99
CA SER A 226 -1.26 -17.86 -11.67
C SER A 226 -2.24 -17.04 -10.81
N THR A 227 -2.02 -17.01 -9.50
CA THR A 227 -2.92 -16.29 -8.58
C THR A 227 -2.19 -15.65 -7.41
N SER A 228 -2.81 -14.69 -6.75
CA SER A 228 -2.44 -14.26 -5.40
C SER A 228 -3.66 -14.32 -4.49
N ALA A 229 -3.45 -14.50 -3.19
CA ALA A 229 -4.51 -14.59 -2.19
C ALA A 229 -4.19 -13.74 -0.95
N LEU A 230 -5.25 -13.19 -0.36
CA LEU A 230 -5.20 -12.43 0.88
C LEU A 230 -6.08 -13.14 1.91
N LEU A 231 -5.50 -13.56 3.03
CA LEU A 231 -6.23 -14.13 4.15
C LEU A 231 -6.30 -13.15 5.31
N TYR A 232 -7.39 -13.24 6.06
CA TYR A 232 -7.77 -12.25 7.06
C TYR A 232 -7.68 -12.83 8.46
N VAL A 233 -7.37 -11.98 9.42
CA VAL A 233 -7.43 -12.28 10.85
C VAL A 233 -8.35 -11.28 11.53
N ASP A 234 -9.01 -11.71 12.60
CA ASP A 234 -9.71 -10.77 13.48
C ASP A 234 -8.68 -10.01 14.33
N THR A 235 -8.88 -8.70 14.45
CA THR A 235 -8.17 -7.85 15.40
C THR A 235 -9.18 -7.13 16.28
N PRO A 236 -8.77 -6.58 17.44
CA PRO A 236 -9.70 -5.86 18.32
C PRO A 236 -10.36 -4.63 17.69
N VAL A 237 -9.78 -4.08 16.61
CA VAL A 237 -10.32 -2.92 15.88
C VAL A 237 -11.05 -3.30 14.58
N GLY A 238 -11.15 -4.60 14.28
CA GLY A 238 -11.79 -5.14 13.08
C GLY A 238 -10.88 -6.08 12.28
N PRO A 239 -11.42 -6.78 11.26
CA PRO A 239 -10.63 -7.66 10.40
C PRO A 239 -9.48 -6.93 9.71
N SER A 240 -8.31 -7.56 9.63
CA SER A 240 -7.18 -7.05 8.85
C SER A 240 -6.50 -8.17 8.06
N ILE A 241 -5.63 -7.82 7.11
CA ILE A 241 -4.90 -8.81 6.31
C ILE A 241 -3.84 -9.45 7.21
N GLY A 242 -3.96 -10.76 7.45
CA GLY A 242 -3.01 -11.53 8.25
C GLY A 242 -2.02 -12.35 7.40
N ARG A 243 -2.34 -12.61 6.13
CA ARG A 243 -1.43 -13.33 5.23
C ARG A 243 -1.62 -12.89 3.79
N LEU A 244 -0.48 -12.70 3.12
CA LEU A 244 -0.36 -12.45 1.69
C LEU A 244 0.30 -13.64 1.05
N ILE A 245 -0.31 -14.16 -0.02
CA ILE A 245 0.19 -15.33 -0.74
C ILE A 245 0.31 -15.00 -2.21
N ASP A 246 1.48 -15.21 -2.79
CA ASP A 246 1.70 -15.17 -4.23
C ASP A 246 1.94 -16.58 -4.77
N TYR A 247 1.22 -16.97 -5.80
CA TYR A 247 1.45 -18.19 -6.57
C TYR A 247 1.90 -17.78 -7.98
N PRO A 248 3.18 -17.43 -8.17
CA PRO A 248 3.71 -16.96 -9.46
C PRO A 248 3.67 -18.02 -10.56
N GLU A 249 3.51 -19.29 -10.19
CA GLU A 249 3.39 -20.40 -11.13
C GLU A 249 1.92 -20.85 -11.22
N ALA A 250 1.41 -21.00 -12.44
CA ALA A 250 0.03 -21.44 -12.69
C ALA A 250 -0.33 -22.81 -12.07
N ARG A 251 0.67 -23.63 -11.71
CA ARG A 251 0.48 -24.94 -11.06
C ARG A 251 0.54 -24.88 -9.53
N GLY A 252 0.87 -23.72 -8.94
CA GLY A 252 0.82 -23.48 -7.50
C GLY A 252 1.88 -24.20 -6.66
N GLU A 253 2.95 -24.74 -7.26
CA GLU A 253 3.96 -25.53 -6.55
C GLU A 253 4.95 -24.68 -5.73
N GLY A 254 5.06 -23.37 -6.02
CA GLY A 254 5.96 -22.44 -5.32
C GLY A 254 5.23 -21.20 -4.80
N ALA A 255 4.56 -21.30 -3.64
CA ALA A 255 3.90 -20.16 -3.01
C ALA A 255 4.89 -19.29 -2.22
N GLN A 256 4.83 -17.97 -2.41
CA GLN A 256 5.50 -17.00 -1.55
C GLN A 256 4.51 -16.48 -0.51
N VAL A 257 4.78 -16.70 0.77
CA VAL A 257 3.85 -16.40 1.87
C VAL A 257 4.45 -15.36 2.80
N VAL A 258 3.76 -14.24 3.02
CA VAL A 258 4.10 -13.30 4.10
C VAL A 258 2.98 -13.33 5.13
N ASP A 259 3.34 -13.44 6.41
CA ASP A 259 2.38 -13.32 7.51
C ASP A 259 2.54 -12.00 8.26
N LEU A 260 1.42 -11.51 8.76
CA LEU A 260 1.28 -10.25 9.48
C LEU A 260 0.43 -10.51 10.73
N ALA A 261 0.84 -9.92 11.86
CA ALA A 261 0.04 -9.93 13.07
C ALA A 261 -0.01 -8.52 13.67
N TYR A 262 -1.10 -8.24 14.39
CA TYR A 262 -1.41 -6.92 14.91
C TYR A 262 -1.45 -6.91 16.43
N ASP A 263 -1.22 -5.75 17.02
CA ASP A 263 -1.42 -5.55 18.46
C ASP A 263 -2.88 -5.20 18.78
N GLY A 264 -3.16 -4.94 20.06
CA GLY A 264 -4.50 -4.61 20.53
C GLY A 264 -5.08 -3.31 19.98
N ALA A 265 -4.25 -2.44 19.39
CA ALA A 265 -4.67 -1.20 18.75
C ALA A 265 -4.80 -1.33 17.22
N GLY A 266 -4.60 -2.53 16.65
CA GLY A 266 -4.65 -2.76 15.21
C GLY A 266 -3.39 -2.31 14.47
N ARG A 267 -2.29 -2.03 15.17
CA ARG A 267 -1.01 -1.67 14.55
C ARG A 267 -0.23 -2.93 14.21
N LEU A 268 0.57 -2.87 13.15
CA LEU A 268 1.40 -4.00 12.75
C LEU A 268 2.41 -4.34 13.86
N ALA A 269 2.30 -5.50 14.46
CA ALA A 269 3.11 -5.92 15.60
C ALA A 269 4.13 -7.01 15.22
N ARG A 270 3.83 -7.85 14.23
CA ARG A 270 4.78 -8.87 13.75
C ARG A 270 4.68 -9.10 12.26
N THR A 271 5.80 -9.45 11.65
CA THR A 271 5.86 -9.93 10.27
C THR A 271 6.66 -11.23 10.19
N ARG A 272 6.30 -12.11 9.26
CA ARG A 272 7.06 -13.32 8.94
C ARG A 272 7.41 -13.32 7.47
N SER A 273 8.71 -13.43 7.18
CA SER A 273 9.23 -13.44 5.81
C SER A 273 8.84 -14.73 5.06
N PRO A 274 8.85 -14.73 3.71
CA PRO A 274 8.57 -15.92 2.91
C PRO A 274 9.45 -17.12 3.21
N LEU A 275 10.73 -16.88 3.48
CA LEU A 275 11.65 -17.96 3.82
C LEU A 275 11.26 -18.65 5.14
N VAL A 276 10.89 -17.88 6.16
CA VAL A 276 10.47 -18.45 7.45
C VAL A 276 9.10 -19.11 7.32
N ALA A 277 8.18 -18.52 6.58
CA ALA A 277 6.87 -19.15 6.32
C ALA A 277 7.02 -20.50 5.61
N ALA A 278 7.94 -20.62 4.64
CA ALA A 278 8.26 -21.89 3.98
C ALA A 278 8.92 -22.90 4.92
N ALA A 279 9.83 -22.45 5.79
CA ALA A 279 10.45 -23.30 6.82
C ALA A 279 9.41 -23.82 7.83
N ALA A 280 8.46 -22.98 8.23
CA ALA A 280 7.37 -23.36 9.11
C ALA A 280 6.42 -24.37 8.45
N ALA A 281 6.06 -24.15 7.18
CA ALA A 281 5.23 -25.08 6.41
C ALA A 281 5.92 -26.45 6.21
N SER A 282 7.25 -26.48 6.13
CA SER A 282 8.05 -27.71 6.04
C SER A 282 8.36 -28.36 7.40
N GLY A 283 7.90 -27.78 8.52
CA GLY A 283 8.17 -28.29 9.87
C GLY A 283 9.62 -28.11 10.36
N VAL A 284 10.43 -27.30 9.68
CA VAL A 284 11.81 -26.98 10.09
C VAL A 284 11.82 -26.05 11.30
N VAL A 285 10.85 -25.14 11.37
CA VAL A 285 10.61 -24.26 12.53
C VAL A 285 9.16 -24.37 12.97
N GLY A 286 8.88 -24.07 14.25
CA GLY A 286 7.51 -24.02 14.75
C GLY A 286 6.73 -22.87 14.11
N ALA A 287 5.47 -23.11 13.73
CA ALA A 287 4.62 -22.08 13.11
C ALA A 287 4.36 -20.87 14.03
N ASP A 288 4.35 -21.09 15.35
CA ASP A 288 4.10 -20.06 16.36
C ASP A 288 5.37 -19.68 17.14
N ASP A 289 6.54 -20.11 16.66
CA ASP A 289 7.81 -19.84 17.34
C ASP A 289 8.21 -18.37 17.14
N GLU A 290 7.99 -17.57 18.18
CA GLU A 290 8.14 -16.11 18.15
C GLU A 290 9.56 -15.65 17.78
N GLN A 291 10.58 -16.49 17.98
CA GLN A 291 11.95 -16.10 17.66
C GLN A 291 12.18 -15.90 16.16
N PHE A 292 11.36 -16.50 15.29
CA PHE A 292 11.49 -16.39 13.84
C PHE A 292 10.56 -15.32 13.23
N TRP A 293 9.88 -14.55 14.06
CA TRP A 293 9.12 -13.39 13.62
C TRP A 293 9.95 -12.13 13.78
N THR A 294 9.79 -11.17 12.87
CA THR A 294 10.14 -9.79 13.16
C THR A 294 9.04 -9.23 14.07
N SER A 295 9.40 -8.56 15.15
CA SER A 295 8.45 -7.95 16.09
C SER A 295 8.63 -6.44 16.19
N VAL A 296 7.53 -5.70 16.23
CA VAL A 296 7.47 -4.24 16.34
C VAL A 296 6.82 -3.89 17.66
N THR A 297 7.43 -3.00 18.42
CA THR A 297 6.84 -2.43 19.63
C THR A 297 6.63 -0.94 19.47
N TYR A 298 5.72 -0.39 20.28
CA TYR A 298 5.29 0.99 20.15
C TYR A 298 5.36 1.73 21.48
N THR A 299 5.61 3.03 21.41
CA THR A 299 5.46 3.97 22.52
C THR A 299 3.97 4.13 22.87
N PRO A 300 3.65 4.69 24.05
CA PRO A 300 2.27 5.03 24.41
C PRO A 300 1.60 6.02 23.46
N THR A 301 2.38 6.82 22.72
CA THR A 301 1.89 7.82 21.75
C THR A 301 1.63 7.24 20.36
N GLY A 302 1.84 5.94 20.14
CA GLY A 302 1.56 5.31 18.86
C GLY A 302 2.77 5.16 17.93
N ARG A 303 3.93 5.70 18.29
CA ARG A 303 5.14 5.65 17.47
C ARG A 303 5.89 4.34 17.67
N VAL A 304 6.59 3.86 16.65
CA VAL A 304 7.48 2.70 16.78
C VAL A 304 8.56 3.00 17.82
N ALA A 305 8.67 2.13 18.81
CA ALA A 305 9.70 2.18 19.84
C ALA A 305 10.89 1.27 19.49
N SER A 306 10.61 0.08 18.97
CA SER A 306 11.65 -0.82 18.48
C SER A 306 11.14 -1.82 17.44
N ILE A 307 12.07 -2.33 16.63
CA ILE A 307 11.87 -3.50 15.78
C ILE A 307 12.95 -4.53 16.10
N THR A 308 12.55 -5.75 16.41
CA THR A 308 13.45 -6.89 16.64
C THR A 308 13.32 -7.88 15.49
N GLU A 309 14.41 -8.13 14.77
CA GLU A 309 14.46 -9.05 13.63
C GLU A 309 14.23 -10.50 14.03
N GLN A 310 13.88 -11.33 13.05
CA GLN A 310 13.87 -12.78 13.19
C GLN A 310 15.26 -13.33 13.54
N ALA A 311 15.31 -14.37 14.36
CA ALA A 311 16.54 -15.08 14.68
C ALA A 311 17.05 -15.84 13.44
N PRO A 312 18.37 -15.81 13.15
CA PRO A 312 18.93 -16.55 12.01
C PRO A 312 18.86 -18.07 12.22
N VAL A 313 18.89 -18.53 13.48
CA VAL A 313 18.71 -19.92 13.92
C VAL A 313 18.07 -19.93 15.30
N ALA A 314 17.51 -21.07 15.71
CA ALA A 314 16.91 -21.21 17.03
C ALA A 314 17.91 -20.88 18.16
N GLY A 315 17.49 -20.05 19.11
CA GLY A 315 18.27 -19.60 20.26
C GLY A 315 19.31 -18.51 19.97
N ALA A 316 19.45 -18.06 18.72
CA ALA A 316 20.38 -16.97 18.40
C ALA A 316 19.89 -15.62 18.92
N THR A 317 20.84 -14.77 19.34
CA THR A 317 20.55 -13.39 19.70
C THR A 317 19.93 -12.66 18.51
N ARG A 318 18.83 -11.95 18.76
CA ARG A 318 18.09 -11.17 17.77
C ARG A 318 18.54 -9.72 17.78
N CYS A 319 18.66 -9.14 16.60
CA CYS A 319 18.98 -7.72 16.43
C CYS A 319 17.74 -6.87 16.72
N THR A 320 17.91 -5.83 17.52
CA THR A 320 16.85 -4.87 17.85
C THR A 320 17.29 -3.48 17.46
N ARG A 321 16.49 -2.84 16.62
CA ARG A 321 16.59 -1.42 16.32
C ARG A 321 15.63 -0.64 17.19
N SER A 322 16.13 0.38 17.88
CA SER A 322 15.34 1.21 18.80
C SER A 322 15.26 2.64 18.29
N TYR A 323 14.12 3.27 18.53
CA TYR A 323 13.81 4.62 18.06
C TYR A 323 13.45 5.51 19.26
N ALA A 324 14.30 6.49 19.55
CA ALA A 324 14.04 7.51 20.56
C ALA A 324 13.68 8.83 19.85
N ASN A 325 12.43 9.27 20.03
CA ASN A 325 11.94 10.53 19.49
C ASN A 325 12.13 11.62 20.56
N GLU A 326 13.14 12.48 20.40
CA GLU A 326 13.42 13.59 21.31
C GLU A 326 13.17 14.92 20.58
N GLY A 327 11.99 15.52 20.78
CA GLY A 327 11.63 16.78 20.13
C GLY A 327 11.52 16.62 18.60
N SER A 328 12.39 17.31 17.86
CA SER A 328 12.48 17.26 16.39
C SER A 328 13.58 16.33 15.88
N LEU A 329 14.11 15.44 16.73
CA LEU A 329 15.14 14.47 16.37
C LEU A 329 14.64 13.05 16.62
N THR A 330 14.94 12.15 15.70
CA THR A 330 14.81 10.71 15.92
C THR A 330 16.20 10.10 15.98
N GLN A 331 16.54 9.55 17.15
CA GLN A 331 17.74 8.76 17.33
C GLN A 331 17.43 7.30 17.03
N VAL A 332 18.26 6.70 16.20
CA VAL A 332 18.19 5.29 15.84
C VAL A 332 19.42 4.59 16.40
N SER A 333 19.20 3.54 17.19
CA SER A 333 20.26 2.69 17.72
C SER A 333 20.00 1.23 17.36
N ASP A 334 21.05 0.48 17.07
CA ASP A 334 20.96 -0.91 16.65
C ASP A 334 21.78 -1.80 17.60
N SER A 335 21.17 -2.84 18.15
CA SER A 335 21.84 -3.73 19.11
C SER A 335 22.90 -4.63 18.45
N CYS A 336 22.83 -4.83 17.13
CA CYS A 336 23.79 -5.63 16.37
C CYS A 336 24.84 -4.78 15.66
N PHE A 337 24.53 -3.50 15.44
CA PHE A 337 25.50 -2.49 15.06
C PHE A 337 25.61 -1.43 16.17
N GLY A 338 26.06 -1.83 17.38
CA GLY A 338 26.68 -1.05 18.49
C GLY A 338 26.38 0.46 18.72
N GLY A 339 26.26 0.90 19.98
CA GLY A 339 25.95 2.29 20.36
C GLY A 339 27.14 3.27 20.38
N PRO A 340 26.98 4.49 20.93
CA PRO A 340 26.01 4.84 21.98
C PRO A 340 24.60 5.13 21.49
#